data_AF-M1WMJ0-F1
#
_entry.id   AF-M1WMJ0-F1
#
_cell.length_a   1.000
_cell.length_b   1.000
_cell.length_c   1.000
_cell.angle_alpha   90.00
_cell.angle_beta   90.00
_cell.angle_gamma   90.00
#
_symmetry.space_group_name_H-M   'P 1'
#
loop_
_entity.id
_entity.type
_entity.pdbx_description
1 polymer ?
#
loop_
_entity_poly.entity_id
_entity_poly.type
_entity_poly.pdbx_seq_one_letter_code
_entity_poly.pdbx_strand_id
1 'polypeptide(L)'
;MDFIQLYRGLFRRFRSFVLGRDVEIVGHCLFCGKCCHDILLKDGHWLKKMRDFEKLCAREPEHKRFIPTGRGDLGHLVFRCSMQGDDGLCVCYENRLPLCRNYPSESIYYKGGWIRPDCGFRFKSTTFRDILMRRRQLRMPKFSDVLKQEIKQADK
;
A
#
# COMPACT_ATOMS: atom_id res chain seq x y z
N MET A 1 -13.24 -12.00 12.15
CA MET A 1 -12.03 -11.98 11.30
C MET A 1 -11.89 -13.37 10.74
N ASP A 2 -11.75 -13.51 9.43
CA ASP A 2 -11.54 -14.83 8.83
C ASP A 2 -10.20 -15.39 9.32
N PHE A 3 -10.20 -16.60 9.88
CA PHE A 3 -8.99 -17.32 10.30
C PHE A 3 -7.93 -17.36 9.19
N ILE A 4 -8.39 -17.42 7.93
CA ILE A 4 -7.56 -17.40 6.72
C ILE A 4 -6.77 -16.09 6.59
N GLN A 5 -7.40 -14.93 6.85
CA GLN A 5 -6.73 -13.63 6.75
C GLN A 5 -5.65 -13.50 7.82
N LEU A 6 -5.94 -13.93 9.06
CA LEU A 6 -4.99 -13.90 10.16
C LEU A 6 -3.77 -14.78 9.88
N TYR A 7 -4.00 -16.05 9.50
CA TYR A 7 -2.93 -16.99 9.19
C TYR A 7 -2.03 -16.46 8.06
N ARG A 8 -2.64 -15.90 7.01
CA ARG A 8 -1.87 -15.29 5.91
C ARG A 8 -1.08 -14.08 6.33
N GLY A 9 -1.65 -13.19 7.14
CA GLY A 9 -0.94 -12.04 7.67
C GLY A 9 0.30 -12.46 8.48
N LEU A 10 0.12 -13.49 9.33
CA LEU A 10 1.19 -14.09 10.12
C LEU A 10 2.27 -14.70 9.21
N PHE A 11 1.88 -15.50 8.22
CA PHE A 11 2.80 -16.09 7.26
C PHE A 11 3.58 -15.03 6.48
N ARG A 12 2.91 -13.96 6.03
CA ARG A 12 3.56 -12.85 5.32
C ARG A 12 4.60 -12.13 6.18
N ARG A 13 4.32 -11.93 7.47
CA ARG A 13 5.26 -11.38 8.44
C ARG A 13 6.43 -12.32 8.69
N PHE A 14 6.15 -13.59 8.97
CA PHE A 14 7.17 -14.61 9.15
C PHE A 14 8.12 -14.69 7.96
N ARG A 15 7.57 -14.70 6.74
CA ARG A 15 8.34 -14.68 5.51
C ARG A 15 9.19 -13.41 5.37
N SER A 16 8.64 -12.22 5.66
CA SER A 16 9.42 -10.96 5.63
C SER A 16 10.59 -11.03 6.61
N PHE A 17 10.34 -11.53 7.82
CA PHE A 17 11.35 -11.72 8.86
C PHE A 17 12.46 -12.67 8.42
N VAL A 18 12.12 -13.86 7.92
CA VAL A 18 13.10 -14.87 7.45
C VAL A 18 13.94 -14.35 6.29
N LEU A 19 13.34 -13.57 5.39
CA LEU A 19 14.02 -13.03 4.21
C LEU A 19 14.70 -11.69 4.45
N GLY A 20 14.48 -11.05 5.62
CA GLY A 20 14.97 -9.71 5.94
C GLY A 20 14.48 -8.64 4.96
N ARG A 21 13.29 -8.81 4.37
CA ARG A 21 12.78 -7.96 3.28
C ARG A 21 11.27 -7.78 3.35
N ASP A 22 10.87 -6.53 3.48
CA ASP A 22 9.47 -6.13 3.45
C ASP A 22 8.82 -6.24 2.07
N VAL A 23 7.50 -6.11 2.08
CA VAL A 23 6.69 -6.07 0.86
C VAL A 23 6.91 -4.75 0.15
N GLU A 24 7.17 -4.79 -1.14
CA GLU A 24 7.20 -3.60 -1.98
C GLU A 24 5.79 -3.35 -2.53
N ILE A 25 5.33 -2.10 -2.47
CA ILE A 25 4.13 -1.67 -3.18
C ILE A 25 4.57 -1.12 -4.52
N VAL A 26 4.11 -1.72 -5.61
CA VAL A 26 4.46 -1.31 -6.97
C VAL A 26 3.21 -0.97 -7.77
N GLY A 27 3.38 -0.17 -8.82
CA GLY A 27 2.30 0.30 -9.67
C GLY A 27 1.94 1.76 -9.38
N HIS A 28 0.80 2.20 -9.91
CA HIS A 28 0.33 3.58 -9.79
C HIS A 28 -1.21 3.64 -9.73
N CYS A 29 -1.74 4.79 -9.33
CA CYS A 29 -3.18 5.00 -9.30
C CYS A 29 -3.73 5.12 -10.73
N LEU A 30 -4.79 4.36 -11.04
CA LEU A 30 -5.49 4.41 -12.33
C LEU A 30 -6.63 5.43 -12.38
N PHE A 31 -6.71 6.32 -11.38
CA PHE A 31 -7.80 7.30 -11.23
C PHE A 31 -9.22 6.70 -11.17
N CYS A 32 -9.37 5.38 -10.97
CA CYS A 32 -10.68 4.69 -11.04
C CYS A 32 -11.71 5.02 -9.94
N GLY A 33 -11.41 5.88 -8.95
CA GLY A 33 -12.33 6.23 -7.86
C GLY A 33 -12.65 5.15 -6.84
N LYS A 34 -12.39 3.87 -7.13
CA LYS A 34 -12.84 2.75 -6.28
C LYS A 34 -12.25 2.74 -4.86
N CYS A 35 -11.07 3.32 -4.63
CA CYS A 35 -10.52 3.48 -3.28
C CYS A 35 -11.17 4.62 -2.47
N CYS A 36 -12.03 5.44 -3.10
CA CYS A 36 -12.82 6.45 -2.42
C CYS A 36 -14.07 5.88 -1.74
N HIS A 37 -14.36 4.59 -1.95
CA HIS A 37 -15.41 3.84 -1.28
C HIS A 37 -14.83 2.90 -0.22
N ASP A 38 -15.70 2.44 0.68
CA ASP A 38 -15.39 1.45 1.71
C ASP A 38 -14.17 1.79 2.59
N ILE A 39 -13.98 3.08 2.86
CA ILE A 39 -12.86 3.59 3.63
C ILE A 39 -13.09 3.28 5.10
N LEU A 40 -12.08 2.72 5.75
CA LEU A 40 -12.04 2.55 7.21
C LEU A 40 -11.06 3.55 7.81
N LEU A 41 -11.54 4.36 8.74
CA LEU A 41 -10.72 5.34 9.46
C LEU A 41 -10.28 4.81 10.83
N LYS A 42 -9.09 5.22 11.24
CA LYS A 42 -8.48 4.84 12.52
C LYS A 42 -7.98 6.10 13.25
N ASP A 43 -8.35 6.25 14.51
CA ASP A 43 -7.80 7.25 15.45
C ASP A 43 -7.31 6.54 16.71
N GLY A 44 -6.06 6.03 16.67
CA GLY A 44 -5.54 5.06 17.65
C GLY A 44 -6.17 3.66 17.55
N HIS A 45 -7.49 3.59 17.35
CA HIS A 45 -8.32 2.41 17.12
C HIS A 45 -9.28 2.65 15.94
N TRP A 46 -9.83 1.57 15.38
CA TRP A 46 -10.80 1.69 14.28
C TRP A 46 -12.08 2.37 14.76
N LEU A 47 -12.57 3.35 13.99
CA LEU A 47 -13.78 4.07 14.36
C LEU A 47 -15.00 3.16 14.28
N LYS A 48 -15.77 3.08 15.38
CA LYS A 48 -17.02 2.31 15.45
C LYS A 48 -18.24 3.18 15.77
N LYS A 49 -18.03 4.33 16.40
CA LYS A 49 -19.09 5.25 16.83
C LYS A 49 -18.93 6.60 16.15
N MET A 50 -20.05 7.23 15.82
CA MET A 50 -20.05 8.57 15.20
C MET A 50 -19.39 9.62 16.09
N ARG A 51 -19.55 9.52 17.41
CA ARG A 51 -18.90 10.42 18.38
C ARG A 51 -17.36 10.42 18.25
N ASP A 52 -16.76 9.28 17.95
CA ASP A 52 -15.30 9.19 17.78
C ASP A 52 -14.87 9.84 16.46
N PHE A 53 -15.70 9.72 15.41
CA PHE A 53 -15.49 10.41 14.15
C PHE A 53 -15.67 11.94 14.28
N GLU A 54 -16.66 12.41 15.04
CA GLU A 54 -16.86 13.84 15.34
C GLU A 54 -15.66 14.44 16.07
N LYS A 55 -15.10 13.72 17.05
CA LYS A 55 -13.86 14.12 17.74
C LYS A 55 -12.67 14.18 16.78
N LEU A 56 -12.52 13.18 15.89
CA LEU A 56 -11.49 13.21 14.86
C LEU A 56 -11.66 14.44 13.95
N CYS A 57 -12.88 14.75 13.51
CA CYS A 57 -13.17 15.91 12.68
C CYS A 57 -12.99 17.25 13.40
N ALA A 58 -13.17 17.29 14.73
CA ALA A 58 -12.90 18.48 15.53
C ALA A 58 -11.39 18.78 15.61
N ARG A 59 -10.56 17.74 15.72
CA ARG A 59 -9.10 17.86 15.74
C ARG A 59 -8.51 18.07 14.34
N GLU A 60 -9.05 17.37 13.34
CA GLU A 60 -8.57 17.34 11.96
C GLU A 60 -9.74 17.61 11.00
N PRO A 61 -10.10 18.90 10.79
CA PRO A 61 -11.29 19.29 10.02
C PRO A 61 -11.36 18.73 8.59
N GLU A 62 -10.21 18.42 8.00
CA GLU A 62 -10.14 17.87 6.65
C GLU A 62 -10.80 16.49 6.52
N HIS A 63 -10.95 15.74 7.63
CA HIS A 63 -11.62 14.45 7.68
C HIS A 63 -13.15 14.54 7.51
N LYS A 64 -13.73 15.74 7.60
CA LYS A 64 -15.17 15.96 7.33
C LYS A 64 -15.59 15.57 5.91
N ARG A 65 -14.64 15.44 4.98
CA ARG A 65 -14.88 14.94 3.62
C ARG A 65 -15.26 13.45 3.57
N PHE A 66 -15.07 12.70 4.66
CA PHE A 66 -15.45 11.30 4.74
C PHE A 66 -16.88 11.19 5.25
N ILE A 67 -17.80 10.78 4.38
CA ILE A 67 -19.22 10.62 4.69
C ILE A 67 -19.45 9.18 5.14
N PRO A 68 -19.98 8.94 6.36
CA PRO A 68 -20.33 7.60 6.80
C PRO A 68 -21.44 7.02 5.92
N THR A 69 -21.26 5.79 5.48
CA THR A 69 -22.19 5.05 4.60
C THR A 69 -22.85 3.88 5.30
N GLY A 70 -22.26 3.40 6.38
CA GLY A 70 -22.80 2.29 7.15
C GLY A 70 -21.78 1.72 8.12
N ARG A 71 -21.97 0.45 8.47
CA ARG A 71 -21.04 -0.33 9.28
C ARG A 71 -20.68 -1.61 8.55
N GLY A 72 -19.40 -1.95 8.58
CA GLY A 72 -18.92 -3.24 8.09
C GLY A 72 -19.12 -4.35 9.13
N ASP A 73 -18.72 -5.57 8.76
CA ASP A 73 -19.00 -6.82 9.52
C ASP A 73 -18.51 -6.81 10.97
N LEU A 74 -17.47 -6.02 11.28
CA LEU A 74 -16.88 -5.93 12.63
C LEU A 74 -17.38 -4.70 13.42
N GLY A 75 -18.44 -4.07 12.93
CA GLY A 75 -19.04 -2.86 13.51
C GLY A 75 -18.23 -1.58 13.31
N HIS A 76 -17.21 -1.61 12.43
CA HIS A 76 -16.46 -0.41 12.05
C HIS A 76 -17.32 0.48 11.16
N LEU A 77 -17.22 1.80 11.34
CA LEU A 77 -17.80 2.76 10.43
C LEU A 77 -17.10 2.68 9.08
N VAL A 78 -17.92 2.62 8.03
CA VAL A 78 -17.47 2.59 6.64
C VAL A 78 -17.80 3.94 6.02
N PHE A 79 -16.83 4.53 5.33
CA PHE A 79 -16.94 5.87 4.78
C PHE A 79 -16.78 5.86 3.26
N ARG A 80 -17.41 6.85 2.60
CA ARG A 80 -17.09 7.27 1.24
C ARG A 80 -16.47 8.66 1.26
N CYS A 81 -15.57 8.96 0.33
CA CYS A 81 -15.04 10.32 0.17
C CYS A 81 -16.03 11.19 -0.61
N SER A 82 -16.31 12.40 -0.13
CA SER A 82 -17.14 13.39 -0.81
C SER A 82 -16.43 14.06 -2.00
N MET A 83 -15.11 13.90 -2.12
CA MET A 83 -14.31 14.48 -3.21
C MET A 83 -14.26 13.58 -4.46
N GLN A 84 -15.26 12.72 -4.62
CA GLN A 84 -15.47 11.95 -5.85
C GLN A 84 -16.44 12.72 -6.74
N GLY A 85 -16.01 13.01 -7.97
CA GLY A 85 -16.83 13.66 -8.98
C GLY A 85 -17.88 12.72 -9.56
N ASP A 86 -18.80 13.27 -10.34
CA ASP A 86 -19.87 12.52 -10.99
C ASP A 86 -19.33 11.54 -12.06
N ASP A 87 -18.14 11.82 -12.59
CA ASP A 87 -17.36 10.94 -13.47
C ASP A 87 -16.70 9.77 -12.73
N GLY A 88 -16.84 9.71 -11.40
CA GLY A 88 -16.21 8.74 -10.53
C GLY A 88 -14.75 9.03 -10.21
N LEU A 89 -14.16 10.12 -10.73
CA LEU A 89 -12.77 10.48 -10.50
C LEU A 89 -12.60 11.30 -9.22
N CYS A 90 -11.39 11.35 -8.67
CA CYS A 90 -11.11 12.19 -7.49
C CYS A 90 -10.84 13.63 -7.91
N VAL A 91 -11.72 14.56 -7.55
CA VAL A 91 -11.58 15.99 -7.89
C VAL A 91 -10.47 16.70 -7.11
N CYS A 92 -9.92 16.05 -6.08
CA CYS A 92 -8.91 16.60 -5.18
C CYS A 92 -7.61 15.78 -5.20
N TYR A 93 -7.24 15.25 -6.37
CA TYR A 93 -6.14 14.30 -6.49
C TYR A 93 -4.79 14.85 -6.02
N GLU A 94 -4.44 16.09 -6.40
CA GLU A 94 -3.18 16.73 -6.01
C GLU A 94 -3.11 16.99 -4.49
N ASN A 95 -4.22 17.47 -3.93
CA ASN A 95 -4.36 17.85 -2.51
C ASN A 95 -5.00 16.75 -1.66
N ARG A 96 -4.72 15.48 -2.00
CA ARG A 96 -5.18 14.33 -1.23
C ARG A 96 -4.62 14.33 0.18
N LEU A 97 -5.46 13.89 1.12
CA LEU A 97 -5.06 13.61 2.49
C LEU A 97 -3.94 12.57 2.53
N PRO A 98 -3.07 12.59 3.57
CA PRO A 98 -2.01 11.60 3.75
C PRO A 98 -2.52 10.15 3.65
N LEU A 99 -3.71 9.87 4.19
CA LEU A 99 -4.36 8.56 4.06
C LEU A 99 -4.51 8.12 2.60
N CYS A 100 -4.99 9.02 1.74
CA CYS A 100 -5.26 8.75 0.33
C CYS A 100 -3.97 8.75 -0.50
N ARG A 101 -3.00 9.62 -0.18
CA ARG A 101 -1.71 9.70 -0.86
C ARG A 101 -0.83 8.47 -0.60
N ASN A 102 -0.92 7.94 0.62
CA ASN A 102 -0.17 6.75 1.06
C ASN A 102 -0.94 5.44 0.80
N TYR A 103 -2.05 5.48 0.05
CA TYR A 103 -2.76 4.28 -0.34
C TYR A 103 -2.07 3.59 -1.54
N PRO A 104 -1.88 2.26 -1.51
CA PRO A 104 -2.14 1.34 -0.40
C PRO A 104 -0.99 1.32 0.62
N SER A 105 -1.25 0.95 1.87
CA SER A 105 -0.20 0.78 2.89
C SER A 105 0.22 -0.68 3.05
N GLU A 106 1.47 -0.93 3.44
CA GLU A 106 1.98 -2.28 3.74
C GLU A 106 1.18 -2.98 4.84
N SER A 107 0.56 -2.20 5.74
CA SER A 107 -0.27 -2.74 6.81
C SER A 107 -1.43 -3.58 6.28
N ILE A 108 -1.96 -3.26 5.10
CA ILE A 108 -3.01 -4.05 4.43
C ILE A 108 -2.46 -5.44 4.09
N TYR A 109 -1.26 -5.51 3.53
CA TYR A 109 -0.60 -6.76 3.18
C TYR A 109 -0.35 -7.63 4.41
N TYR A 110 0.22 -7.06 5.48
CA TYR A 110 0.56 -7.82 6.69
C TYR A 110 -0.64 -8.18 7.57
N LYS A 111 -1.78 -7.51 7.41
CA LYS A 111 -3.07 -7.93 7.99
C LYS A 111 -3.76 -9.03 7.19
N GLY A 112 -3.13 -9.53 6.13
CA GLY A 112 -3.68 -10.58 5.28
C GLY A 112 -4.62 -10.07 4.18
N GLY A 113 -4.85 -8.75 4.11
CA GLY A 113 -5.71 -8.11 3.14
C GLY A 113 -5.15 -8.14 1.71
N TRP A 114 -5.99 -7.69 0.79
CA TRP A 114 -5.68 -7.59 -0.62
C TRP A 114 -6.00 -6.19 -1.14
N ILE A 115 -5.26 -5.79 -2.16
CA ILE A 115 -5.70 -4.75 -3.07
C ILE A 115 -6.62 -5.42 -4.08
N ARG A 116 -7.67 -4.73 -4.52
CA ARG A 116 -8.57 -5.28 -5.54
C ARG A 116 -7.78 -5.65 -6.81
N PRO A 117 -8.13 -6.74 -7.51
CA PRO A 117 -7.37 -7.22 -8.66
C PRO A 117 -7.33 -6.24 -9.84
N ASP A 118 -8.31 -5.34 -9.93
CA ASP A 118 -8.45 -4.29 -10.93
C ASP A 118 -7.82 -2.95 -10.50
N CYS A 119 -7.03 -2.92 -9.43
CA CYS A 119 -6.26 -1.75 -9.03
C CYS A 119 -4.91 -1.71 -9.76
N GLY A 120 -4.43 -0.51 -10.07
CA GLY A 120 -3.09 -0.34 -10.64
C GLY A 120 -1.95 -0.62 -9.66
N PHE A 121 -2.24 -0.64 -8.35
CA PHE A 121 -1.28 -1.04 -7.32
C PHE A 121 -1.30 -2.54 -7.09
N ARG A 122 -0.13 -3.10 -6.77
CA ARG A 122 0.01 -4.51 -6.35
C ARG A 122 1.10 -4.65 -5.28
N PHE A 123 0.95 -5.67 -4.46
CA PHE A 123 1.98 -6.08 -3.52
C PHE A 123 3.00 -6.99 -4.22
N LYS A 124 4.27 -6.62 -4.16
CA LYS A 124 5.39 -7.40 -4.66
C LYS A 124 6.23 -7.88 -3.48
N SER A 125 6.15 -9.17 -3.20
CA SER A 125 6.93 -9.79 -2.14
C SER A 125 8.25 -10.33 -2.68
N THR A 126 9.38 -9.95 -2.08
CA THR A 126 10.71 -10.49 -2.45
C THR A 126 10.75 -12.01 -2.29
N THR A 127 11.04 -12.76 -3.33
CA THR A 127 11.15 -14.22 -3.26
C THR A 127 12.57 -14.66 -2.86
N PHE A 128 12.72 -15.93 -2.43
CA PHE A 128 14.05 -16.50 -2.18
C PHE A 128 14.93 -16.44 -3.45
N ARG A 129 14.34 -16.65 -4.63
CA ARG A 129 15.04 -16.52 -5.91
C ARG A 129 15.59 -15.12 -6.12
N ASP A 130 14.83 -14.08 -5.77
CA ASP A 130 15.29 -12.68 -5.89
C ASP A 130 16.52 -12.43 -5.03
N ILE A 131 16.56 -12.97 -3.80
CA ILE A 131 17.71 -12.85 -2.90
C ILE A 131 18.92 -13.61 -3.43
N LEU A 132 18.72 -14.85 -3.90
CA LEU A 132 19.78 -15.69 -4.47
C LEU A 132 20.39 -15.05 -5.72
N MET A 133 19.54 -14.58 -6.64
CA MET A 133 19.98 -13.96 -7.89
C MET A 133 20.64 -12.60 -7.64
N ARG A 134 20.25 -11.86 -6.59
CA ARG A 134 20.93 -10.60 -6.23
C ARG A 134 22.35 -10.83 -5.69
N ARG A 135 22.59 -11.91 -4.92
CA ARG A 135 23.98 -12.33 -4.61
C ARG A 135 24.78 -12.64 -5.89
N ARG A 136 24.12 -13.14 -6.94
CA ARG A 136 24.73 -13.42 -8.23
C ARG A 136 25.02 -12.15 -9.04
N GLN A 137 24.13 -11.14 -8.99
CA GLN A 137 24.36 -9.84 -9.63
C GLN A 137 25.55 -9.08 -9.02
N LEU A 138 25.78 -9.19 -7.70
CA LEU A 138 27.00 -8.65 -7.07
C LEU A 138 28.29 -9.32 -7.58
N ARG A 139 28.21 -10.50 -8.20
CA ARG A 139 29.36 -11.22 -8.79
C ARG A 139 29.55 -10.95 -10.28
N MET A 140 28.62 -10.30 -10.96
CA MET A 140 28.82 -9.91 -12.35
C MET A 140 29.64 -8.61 -12.36
N PRO A 141 30.80 -8.56 -13.03
CA PRO A 141 31.55 -7.32 -13.16
C PRO A 141 30.64 -6.28 -13.82
N LYS A 142 30.64 -5.04 -13.31
CA LYS A 142 29.87 -3.98 -13.97
C LYS A 142 30.43 -3.82 -15.37
N PHE A 143 29.56 -3.60 -16.35
CA PHE A 143 29.97 -3.38 -17.74
C PHE A 143 31.03 -2.28 -17.87
N SER A 144 30.97 -1.24 -17.03
CA SER A 144 31.99 -0.19 -16.93
C SER A 144 33.39 -0.70 -16.58
N ASP A 145 33.46 -1.76 -15.76
CA ASP A 145 34.73 -2.34 -15.30
C ASP A 145 35.31 -3.24 -16.38
N VAL A 146 34.46 -3.95 -17.13
CA VAL A 146 34.84 -4.70 -18.33
C VAL A 146 35.35 -3.75 -19.42
N LEU A 147 34.64 -2.65 -19.70
CA LEU A 147 35.06 -1.63 -20.67
C LEU A 147 36.43 -1.03 -20.32
N LYS A 148 36.71 -0.76 -19.04
CA LYS A 148 38.03 -0.26 -18.60
C LYS A 148 39.15 -1.26 -18.82
N GLN A 149 38.87 -2.57 -18.77
CA GLN A 149 39.86 -3.60 -19.03
C GLN A 149 40.19 -3.68 -20.53
N GLU A 150 39.17 -3.60 -21.39
CA GLU A 150 39.34 -3.59 -22.85
C GLU A 150 40.14 -2.37 -23.33
N ILE A 151 39.83 -1.16 -22.81
CA ILE A 151 40.58 0.07 -23.17
C ILE A 151 42.06 -0.06 -22.78
N LYS A 152 42.34 -0.56 -21.57
CA LYS A 152 43.73 -0.80 -21.13
C LYS A 152 44.47 -1.86 -21.94
N GLN A 153 43.76 -2.80 -22.56
CA GLN A 153 44.34 -3.80 -23.44
C GLN A 153 44.58 -3.27 -24.85
N ALA A 154 43.76 -2.33 -25.32
CA ALA A 154 43.93 -1.66 -26.61
C ALA A 154 45.07 -0.63 -26.60
N ASP A 155 45.38 -0.04 -25.44
CA ASP A 155 46.45 0.95 -25.26
C ASP A 155 47.85 0.32 -25.04
N LYS A 156 47.98 -1.00 -25.16
CA LYS A 156 49.22 -1.75 -24.88
C LYS A 156 49.73 -2.46 -26.13
#